data_AF-A0A5Y2H2L9-F1
#
_entry.id   AF-A0A5Y2H2L9-F1
#
_cell.length_a   1.000
_cell.length_b   1.000
_cell.length_c   1.000
_cell.angle_alpha   90.00
_cell.angle_beta   90.00
_cell.angle_gamma   90.00
#
_symmetry.space_group_name_H-M   'P 1'
#
loop_
_entity.id
_entity.type
_entity.pdbx_description
1 polymer ?
#
loop_
_entity_poly.entity_id
_entity_poly.type
_entity_poly.pdbx_seq_one_letter_code
_entity_poly.pdbx_strand_id
1 'polypeptide(L)'
;MCTLGIDVSKNKIDLCLLTAGPGGKKKHKVLTNEPAVARKVVDWLNAQKCVPESVTVVLEATGIYHENLAYGLHEAGVSVCMANPCRVREFAHGM
;
A
#
# COMPACT_ATOMS: atom_id res chain seq x y z
N MET A 1 7.90 12.55 3.47
CA MET A 1 7.19 11.35 3.93
C MET A 1 6.13 11.01 2.90
N CYS A 2 6.20 9.82 2.32
CA CYS A 2 5.23 9.36 1.31
C CYS A 2 4.32 8.31 1.94
N THR A 3 3.04 8.34 1.63
CA THR A 3 2.09 7.34 2.14
C THR A 3 1.56 6.51 0.97
N LEU A 4 1.65 5.20 1.07
CA LEU A 4 1.13 4.26 0.08
C LEU A 4 -0.06 3.50 0.68
N GLY A 5 -1.28 3.82 0.25
CA GLY A 5 -2.46 3.02 0.55
C GLY A 5 -2.53 1.81 -0.38
N ILE A 6 -2.79 0.63 0.16
CA ILE A 6 -2.97 -0.60 -0.60
C ILE A 6 -4.30 -1.24 -0.24
N ASP A 7 -5.16 -1.41 -1.23
CA ASP A 7 -6.35 -2.26 -1.18
C ASP A 7 -6.06 -3.59 -1.86
N VAL A 8 -6.21 -4.70 -1.14
CA VAL A 8 -5.98 -6.05 -1.66
C VAL A 8 -7.31 -6.73 -1.88
N SER A 9 -7.69 -6.91 -3.15
CA SER A 9 -8.83 -7.72 -3.55
C SER A 9 -8.36 -9.09 -4.08
N LYS A 10 -9.27 -10.08 -4.15
CA LYS A 10 -8.97 -11.45 -4.60
C LYS A 10 -8.15 -11.52 -5.90
N ASN A 11 -8.48 -10.69 -6.89
CA ASN A 11 -7.84 -10.70 -8.21
C ASN A 11 -6.97 -9.45 -8.50
N LYS A 12 -7.14 -8.36 -7.75
CA LYS A 12 -6.50 -7.07 -8.04
C LYS A 12 -5.99 -6.40 -6.78
N ILE A 13 -4.94 -5.63 -6.92
CA ILE A 13 -4.34 -4.82 -5.86
C ILE A 13 -4.36 -3.38 -6.33
N ASP A 14 -5.06 -2.52 -5.61
CA ASP A 14 -5.14 -1.09 -5.89
C ASP A 14 -4.10 -0.36 -5.03
N LEU A 15 -3.20 0.37 -5.67
CA LEU A 15 -2.13 1.14 -5.05
C LEU A 15 -2.45 2.62 -5.18
N CYS A 16 -2.42 3.33 -4.06
CA CYS A 16 -2.62 4.77 -3.99
C CYS A 16 -1.43 5.43 -3.28
N LEU A 17 -0.53 6.03 -4.03
CA LEU A 17 0.65 6.72 -3.50
C LEU A 17 0.40 8.23 -3.37
N LEU A 18 0.74 8.76 -2.20
CA LEU A 18 0.78 10.18 -1.88
C LEU A 18 2.23 10.60 -1.67
N THR A 19 2.81 11.33 -2.63
CA THR A 19 4.26 11.62 -2.63
C THR A 19 4.70 12.77 -1.70
N ALA A 20 3.76 13.53 -1.09
CA ALA A 20 4.10 14.66 -0.21
C ALA A 20 2.97 15.01 0.79
N GLY A 21 2.34 14.01 1.40
CA GLY A 21 1.23 14.23 2.33
C GLY A 21 -0.04 14.79 1.67
N PRO A 22 -0.93 15.49 2.41
CA PRO A 22 -2.27 15.88 1.93
C PRO A 22 -2.28 16.86 0.74
N GLY A 23 -1.18 17.56 0.47
CA GLY A 23 -1.01 18.41 -0.72
C GLY A 23 -0.20 17.76 -1.85
N GLY A 24 0.20 16.49 -1.70
CA GLY A 24 1.05 15.78 -2.64
C GLY A 24 0.33 15.28 -3.89
N LYS A 25 1.10 14.95 -4.93
CA LYS A 25 0.57 14.31 -6.14
C LYS A 25 0.09 12.91 -5.79
N LYS A 26 -1.18 12.64 -6.12
CA LYS A 26 -1.78 11.29 -6.01
C LYS A 26 -1.38 10.49 -7.23
N LYS A 27 -0.89 9.27 -7.02
CA LYS A 27 -0.62 8.31 -8.09
C LYS A 27 -1.36 7.03 -7.81
N HIS A 28 -2.10 6.57 -8.81
CA HIS A 28 -2.85 5.34 -8.74
C HIS A 28 -2.21 4.29 -9.65
N LYS A 29 -2.18 3.05 -9.19
CA LYS A 29 -1.74 1.90 -9.99
C LYS A 29 -2.52 0.68 -9.57
N VAL A 30 -3.14 0.02 -10.53
CA VAL A 30 -3.78 -1.28 -10.30
C VAL A 30 -2.82 -2.36 -10.77
N LEU A 31 -2.58 -3.35 -9.92
CA LEU A 31 -1.82 -4.55 -10.20
C LEU A 31 -2.71 -5.78 -10.06
N THR A 32 -2.30 -6.89 -10.66
CA THR A 32 -2.95 -8.18 -10.46
C THR A 32 -2.43 -8.80 -9.16
N ASN A 33 -3.31 -9.49 -8.42
CA ASN A 33 -2.91 -10.24 -7.23
C ASN A 33 -2.15 -11.50 -7.64
N GLU A 34 -0.84 -11.36 -7.78
CA GLU A 34 0.09 -12.43 -8.15
C GLU A 34 1.17 -12.57 -7.06
N PRO A 35 1.77 -13.74 -6.86
CA PRO A 35 2.79 -13.92 -5.82
C PRO A 35 3.99 -12.97 -5.98
N ALA A 36 4.29 -12.53 -7.20
CA ALA A 36 5.37 -11.58 -7.51
C ALA A 36 4.97 -10.10 -7.37
N VAL A 37 3.77 -9.80 -6.86
CA VAL A 37 3.25 -8.42 -6.81
C VAL A 37 4.08 -7.49 -5.92
N ALA A 38 4.66 -8.00 -4.81
CA ALA A 38 5.51 -7.19 -3.93
C ALA A 38 6.70 -6.56 -4.69
N ARG A 39 7.35 -7.35 -5.57
CA ARG A 39 8.44 -6.86 -6.44
C ARG A 39 7.96 -5.75 -7.37
N LYS A 40 6.77 -5.91 -7.96
CA LYS A 40 6.14 -4.90 -8.84
C LYS A 40 5.82 -3.61 -8.08
N VAL A 41 5.39 -3.70 -6.82
CA VAL A 41 5.15 -2.52 -5.96
C VAL A 41 6.46 -1.78 -5.67
N VAL A 42 7.51 -2.50 -5.29
CA VAL A 42 8.83 -1.91 -5.00
C VAL A 42 9.43 -1.26 -6.25
N ASP A 43 9.36 -1.92 -7.41
CA ASP A 43 9.81 -1.34 -8.68
C ASP A 43 9.04 -0.06 -9.02
N TRP A 44 7.72 -0.08 -8.83
CA TRP A 44 6.88 1.09 -9.04
C TRP A 44 7.22 2.24 -8.08
N LEU A 45 7.48 1.95 -6.80
CA LEU A 45 7.92 2.94 -5.81
C LEU A 45 9.26 3.58 -6.19
N ASN A 46 10.23 2.76 -6.63
CA ASN A 46 11.51 3.23 -7.14
C ASN A 46 11.32 4.14 -8.37
N ALA A 47 10.44 3.77 -9.30
CA ALA A 47 10.09 4.62 -10.45
C ALA A 47 9.44 5.96 -10.04
N GLN A 48 8.80 6.02 -8.87
CA GLN A 48 8.25 7.27 -8.31
C GLN A 48 9.28 8.10 -7.56
N LYS A 49 10.56 7.70 -7.53
CA LYS A 49 11.64 8.31 -6.75
C LYS A 49 11.32 8.40 -5.25
N CYS A 50 10.52 7.46 -4.75
CA CYS A 50 10.19 7.37 -3.33
C CYS A 50 11.16 6.41 -2.66
N VAL A 51 11.89 6.88 -1.65
CA VAL A 51 12.80 6.05 -0.87
C VAL A 51 11.98 5.08 -0.01
N PRO A 52 12.18 3.76 -0.11
CA PRO A 52 11.36 2.76 0.59
C PRO A 52 11.32 2.99 2.12
N GLU A 53 12.41 3.45 2.72
CA GLU A 53 12.50 3.77 4.16
C GLU A 53 11.64 4.98 4.58
N SER A 54 11.28 5.85 3.63
CA SER A 54 10.44 7.04 3.89
C SER A 54 8.99 6.85 3.42
N VAL A 55 8.65 5.63 2.97
CA VAL A 55 7.31 5.25 2.54
C VAL A 55 6.63 4.49 3.67
N THR A 56 5.50 5.01 4.13
CA THR A 56 4.60 4.28 5.02
C THR A 56 3.52 3.63 4.18
N VAL A 57 3.50 2.30 4.16
CA VAL A 57 2.44 1.53 3.52
C VAL A 57 1.31 1.35 4.51
N VAL A 58 0.10 1.71 4.12
CA VAL A 58 -1.13 1.40 4.85
C VAL A 58 -1.87 0.34 4.07
N LEU A 59 -1.98 -0.84 4.65
CA LEU A 59 -2.62 -1.99 4.01
C LEU A 59 -3.95 -2.28 4.70
N GLU A 60 -5.03 -2.27 3.93
CA GLU A 60 -6.34 -2.67 4.44
C GLU A 60 -6.47 -4.20 4.37
N ALA A 61 -6.46 -4.84 5.54
CA ALA A 61 -6.42 -6.29 5.66
C ALA A 61 -7.81 -6.92 5.44
N THR A 62 -8.22 -7.11 4.19
CA THR A 62 -9.48 -7.81 3.83
C THR A 62 -9.20 -9.29 3.51
N GLY A 63 -9.19 -10.15 4.54
CA GLY A 63 -9.04 -11.62 4.39
C GLY A 63 -7.59 -12.10 4.35
N ILE A 64 -7.27 -13.25 3.75
CA ILE A 64 -5.93 -13.91 3.84
C ILE A 64 -4.95 -13.40 2.76
N TYR A 65 -5.43 -12.71 1.73
CA TYR A 65 -4.66 -12.39 0.52
C TYR A 65 -3.57 -11.33 0.71
N HIS A 66 -3.57 -10.61 1.83
CA HIS A 66 -2.62 -9.53 2.08
C HIS A 66 -1.29 -10.00 2.67
N GLU A 67 -1.23 -11.21 3.22
CA GLU A 67 -0.08 -11.72 3.97
C GLU A 67 1.19 -11.75 3.09
N ASN A 68 1.10 -12.35 1.90
CA ASN A 68 2.22 -12.46 0.98
C ASN A 68 2.76 -11.08 0.53
N LEU A 69 1.89 -10.09 0.40
CA LEU A 69 2.28 -8.73 0.05
C LEU A 69 2.96 -8.02 1.23
N ALA A 70 2.43 -8.18 2.44
CA ALA A 70 2.99 -7.59 3.65
C ALA A 70 4.41 -8.09 3.91
N TYR A 71 4.64 -9.41 3.82
CA TYR A 71 5.98 -9.99 3.95
C TYR A 71 6.95 -9.47 2.89
N GLY A 72 6.55 -9.46 1.61
CA GLY A 72 7.42 -9.00 0.54
C GLY A 72 7.78 -7.50 0.61
N LEU A 73 6.90 -6.67 1.18
CA LEU A 73 7.17 -5.25 1.42
C LEU A 73 8.07 -5.04 2.64
N HIS A 74 7.87 -5.82 3.71
CA HIS A 74 8.71 -5.78 4.89
C HIS A 74 10.16 -6.20 4.57
N GLU A 75 10.33 -7.27 3.78
CA GLU A 75 11.65 -7.73 3.28
C GLU A 75 12.36 -6.66 2.43
N ALA A 76 11.60 -5.80 1.75
CA ALA A 76 12.13 -4.70 0.96
C ALA A 76 12.49 -3.45 1.79
N GLY A 77 12.37 -3.52 3.13
CA GLY A 77 12.67 -2.40 4.04
C GLY A 77 11.59 -1.32 4.07
N VAL A 78 10.38 -1.63 3.59
CA VAL A 78 9.25 -0.69 3.61
C VAL A 78 8.48 -0.85 4.91
N SER A 79 8.15 0.26 5.56
CA SER A 79 7.33 0.25 6.76
C SER A 79 5.88 -0.07 6.42
N VAL A 80 5.37 -1.23 6.87
CA VAL A 80 3.99 -1.67 6.62
C VAL A 80 3.14 -1.51 7.88
N CYS A 81 2.09 -0.70 7.80
CA CYS A 81 1.03 -0.58 8.79
C CYS A 81 -0.21 -1.33 8.30
N MET A 82 -0.61 -2.38 9.02
CA MET A 82 -1.92 -2.99 8.79
C MET A 82 -3.01 -2.16 9.47
N ALA A 83 -3.91 -1.61 8.65
CA ALA A 83 -5.10 -0.94 9.13
C ALA A 83 -6.25 -1.95 9.20
N ASN A 84 -6.91 -2.05 10.35
CA ASN A 84 -8.10 -2.86 10.49
C ASN A 84 -9.26 -2.21 9.70
N PRO A 85 -9.84 -2.88 8.69
CA PRO A 85 -10.93 -2.33 7.86
C PRO A 85 -12.14 -1.86 8.68
N CYS A 86 -12.39 -2.50 9.84
CA CYS A 86 -13.46 -2.09 10.75
C CYS A 86 -13.21 -0.67 11.29
N ARG A 87 -11.95 -0.32 11.60
CA ARG A 87 -11.58 1.01 12.14
C ARG A 87 -11.45 2.09 11.07
N VAL A 88 -11.05 1.74 9.83
CA VAL A 88 -11.02 2.69 8.70
C VAL A 88 -12.43 3.16 8.37
N ARG A 89 -13.40 2.24 8.36
CA ARG A 89 -14.80 2.53 8.05
C ARG A 89 -15.52 3.29 9.16
N GLU A 90 -15.15 3.09 10.42
CA GLU A 90 -15.61 3.92 11.54
C GLU A 90 -15.00 5.32 11.51
N PHE A 91 -13.72 5.48 11.13
CA PHE A 91 -13.12 6.81 10.94
C PHE A 91 -13.80 7.60 9.81
N ALA A 92 -14.17 6.95 8.70
CA ALA A 92 -14.89 7.58 7.60
C ALA A 92 -16.34 7.98 7.95
N HIS A 93 -16.95 7.37 8.97
CA HIS A 93 -18.29 7.74 9.45
C HIS A 93 -18.29 8.88 10.50
N GLY A 94 -17.13 9.24 11.04
CA GLY A 94 -16.99 10.28 12.07
C GLY A 94 -16.64 11.68 11.54
N MET A 95 -16.68 11.91 10.22
CA MET A 95 -16.42 13.20 9.58
C MET A 95 -17.70 13.87 9.10
#